data_AF-A0A918NZZ7-F1
#
_entry.id   AF-A0A918NZZ7-F1
#
_cell.length_a   1.000
_cell.length_b   1.000
_cell.length_c   1.000
_cell.angle_alpha   90.00
_cell.angle_beta   90.00
_cell.angle_gamma   90.00
#
_symmetry.space_group_name_H-M   'P 1'
#
loop_
_entity.id
_entity.type
_entity.pdbx_description
1 polymer ?
#
loop_
_entity_poly.entity_id
_entity_poly.type
_entity_poly.pdbx_seq_one_letter_code
_entity_poly.pdbx_strand_id
1 'polypeptide(L)'
;MPEDSTTRHTRQAQDRVNGPEDDSRSHGAFTLIQAARDHEAHTTASRQLRRPGEYLDAVRYMVRHHPRATQTTIRLAEALAARMPRGRHGHIPFCVDTTARELGLKRRTVLYHARYLRELGLLVYVEHGSRRNVMRTRHGANWTREHGYRGTATIFAPVAPRAWDDARGHRIRGQGYTARLVGYTAMARSAAGNARTPCPDTTSACTPSVMPPQPRISGAGGRENKDSTRRPASRTSNRSHRPKGTTGWTAGQTAAAISDARFVQLHTWWTQGACVRQLAYALRPLIHAGWNGSDIARELARWTVPLRPRDVAAYVASEIRRRANTGTLYLPDGLVTPYRQPAVSTWDDNETPFGPRYARMQAWKERAFRPAAARAASALQQMRQALAARPGRRPRAARPNGVPGAHPENVRLTRAEIDTLMERSAAIPACTTLWDETEQAAEQRVEREGHSTWWEYAPSAATDPFQ
;
A
#
# COMPACT_ATOMS: atom_id res chain seq x y z
N MET A 1 -85.59 29.59 -12.21
CA MET A 1 -86.73 29.12 -13.02
C MET A 1 -86.33 29.26 -14.48
N PRO A 2 -86.56 28.23 -15.31
CA PRO A 2 -85.75 27.02 -15.42
C PRO A 2 -85.24 26.88 -16.89
N GLU A 3 -84.43 25.92 -17.35
CA GLU A 3 -84.69 24.49 -17.48
C GLU A 3 -83.43 23.78 -18.04
N ASP A 4 -83.14 22.64 -17.43
CA ASP A 4 -82.87 21.35 -18.06
C ASP A 4 -82.01 21.22 -19.32
N SER A 5 -80.98 20.37 -19.22
CA SER A 5 -80.77 19.29 -20.19
C SER A 5 -79.86 18.22 -19.59
N THR A 6 -80.52 17.30 -18.90
CA THR A 6 -80.03 16.01 -18.46
C THR A 6 -79.74 15.13 -19.68
N THR A 7 -78.50 14.69 -19.89
CA THR A 7 -78.24 13.55 -20.80
C THR A 7 -77.46 12.48 -20.05
N ARG A 8 -78.21 11.43 -19.69
CA ARG A 8 -77.72 10.11 -19.27
C ARG A 8 -76.98 9.46 -20.43
N HIS A 9 -75.72 9.08 -20.23
CA HIS A 9 -75.12 7.96 -20.96
C HIS A 9 -74.79 6.83 -19.99
N THR A 10 -75.76 5.92 -19.94
CA THR A 10 -75.64 4.45 -20.02
C THR A 10 -74.26 3.86 -19.73
N ARG A 11 -74.22 3.14 -18.60
CA ARG A 11 -73.28 2.05 -18.31
C ARG A 11 -73.13 1.14 -19.53
N GLN A 12 -71.91 1.03 -20.05
CA GLN A 12 -71.51 -0.10 -20.88
C GLN A 12 -70.33 -0.79 -20.20
N ALA A 13 -70.61 -2.01 -19.75
CA ALA A 13 -69.63 -2.97 -19.28
C ALA A 13 -68.68 -3.29 -20.43
N GLN A 14 -67.40 -2.99 -20.22
CA GLN A 14 -66.31 -3.49 -21.06
C GLN A 14 -65.20 -4.00 -20.15
N ASP A 15 -65.07 -5.33 -20.17
CA ASP A 15 -63.85 -6.10 -20.05
C ASP A 15 -62.86 -5.70 -18.96
N ARG A 16 -63.03 -6.39 -17.82
CA ARG A 16 -61.92 -6.71 -16.91
C ARG A 16 -60.89 -7.54 -17.70
N VAL A 17 -59.99 -6.85 -18.38
CA VAL A 17 -58.72 -7.43 -18.82
C VAL A 17 -57.97 -7.83 -17.55
N ASN A 18 -57.70 -9.13 -17.45
CA ASN A 18 -56.88 -9.76 -16.43
C ASN A 18 -55.65 -8.90 -16.12
N GLY A 19 -55.67 -8.23 -14.98
CA GLY A 19 -54.48 -7.60 -14.42
C GLY A 19 -53.41 -8.67 -14.20
N PRO A 20 -52.13 -8.33 -14.36
CA PRO A 20 -51.05 -9.29 -14.17
C PRO A 20 -51.21 -9.88 -12.77
N GLU A 21 -51.43 -11.19 -12.73
CA GLU A 21 -51.48 -11.97 -11.50
C GLU A 21 -50.28 -11.56 -10.65
N ASP A 22 -50.61 -10.94 -9.52
CA ASP A 22 -49.67 -10.52 -8.51
C ASP A 22 -48.97 -11.79 -8.02
N ASP A 23 -47.84 -12.10 -8.65
CA ASP A 23 -46.92 -13.19 -8.32
C ASP A 23 -46.17 -12.83 -7.01
N SER A 24 -46.90 -12.24 -6.06
CA SER A 24 -46.59 -12.07 -4.65
C SER A 24 -46.64 -13.43 -3.93
N ARG A 25 -46.10 -14.46 -4.60
CA ARG A 25 -45.68 -15.74 -4.04
C ARG A 25 -44.77 -15.45 -2.87
N SER A 26 -45.34 -15.36 -1.67
CA SER A 26 -44.73 -15.58 -0.35
C SER A 26 -43.19 -15.57 -0.41
N HIS A 27 -42.62 -14.40 -0.71
CA HIS A 27 -41.18 -14.22 -0.67
C HIS A 27 -40.85 -14.34 0.80
N GLY A 28 -40.39 -15.53 1.22
CA GLY A 28 -40.16 -15.87 2.61
C GLY A 28 -39.51 -14.67 3.30
N ALA A 29 -40.13 -14.21 4.38
CA ALA A 29 -39.77 -12.94 5.02
C ALA A 29 -38.28 -12.98 5.38
N PHE A 30 -37.48 -12.25 4.59
CA PHE A 30 -36.05 -12.16 4.85
C PHE A 30 -35.84 -11.16 5.98
N THR A 31 -35.35 -11.65 7.12
CA THR A 31 -34.99 -10.80 8.25
C THR A 31 -33.70 -10.05 7.96
N LEU A 32 -33.76 -8.72 7.96
CA LEU A 32 -32.58 -7.88 7.77
C LEU A 32 -31.57 -8.08 8.92
N ILE A 33 -30.29 -8.13 8.57
CA ILE A 33 -29.18 -8.29 9.52
C ILE A 33 -28.89 -6.93 10.16
N GLN A 34 -29.41 -6.69 11.36
CA GLN A 34 -29.23 -5.41 12.06
C GLN A 34 -28.07 -5.40 13.05
N ALA A 35 -27.71 -6.57 13.60
CA ALA A 35 -26.68 -6.67 14.61
C ALA A 35 -25.29 -6.38 14.00
N ALA A 36 -24.59 -5.39 14.55
CA ALA A 36 -23.28 -4.96 14.04
C ALA A 36 -22.26 -6.10 14.00
N ARG A 37 -22.29 -7.00 14.99
CA ARG A 37 -21.42 -8.17 15.04
C ARG A 37 -21.59 -9.08 13.83
N ASP A 38 -22.79 -9.21 13.27
CA ASP A 38 -23.05 -10.11 12.14
C ASP A 38 -22.57 -9.52 10.80
N HIS A 39 -22.12 -8.25 10.82
CA HIS A 39 -21.50 -7.59 9.68
C HIS A 39 -19.98 -7.83 9.60
N GLU A 40 -19.39 -8.58 10.53
CA GLU A 40 -17.95 -8.91 10.50
C GLU A 40 -17.71 -10.25 9.80
N ALA A 41 -16.57 -10.38 9.10
CA ALA A 41 -16.22 -11.59 8.35
C ALA A 41 -16.05 -12.84 9.22
N HIS A 42 -15.77 -12.71 10.52
CA HIS A 42 -15.55 -13.85 11.42
C HIS A 42 -16.84 -14.41 12.05
N THR A 43 -17.93 -13.66 12.00
CA THR A 43 -19.22 -13.95 12.68
C THR A 43 -20.39 -14.00 11.71
N THR A 44 -20.26 -13.45 10.50
CA THR A 44 -21.32 -13.46 9.49
C THR A 44 -21.74 -14.88 9.12
N ALA A 45 -23.05 -15.08 8.90
CA ALA A 45 -23.61 -16.34 8.40
C ALA A 45 -23.56 -16.47 6.87
N SER A 46 -23.27 -15.38 6.15
CA SER A 46 -23.20 -15.31 4.68
C SER A 46 -21.88 -15.87 4.15
N ARG A 47 -21.90 -16.52 2.98
CA ARG A 47 -20.70 -17.09 2.34
C ARG A 47 -19.93 -16.06 1.51
N GLN A 48 -18.61 -16.21 1.39
CA GLN A 48 -17.79 -15.34 0.54
C GLN A 48 -18.13 -15.50 -0.96
N LEU A 49 -18.27 -14.38 -1.66
CA LEU A 49 -18.33 -14.32 -3.13
C LEU A 49 -17.00 -13.85 -3.71
N ARG A 50 -16.57 -14.46 -4.81
CA ARG A 50 -15.32 -14.09 -5.50
C ARG A 50 -15.55 -13.59 -6.92
N ARG A 51 -16.68 -13.92 -7.54
CA ARG A 51 -17.00 -13.56 -8.91
C ARG A 51 -17.88 -12.31 -8.92
N PRO A 52 -17.51 -11.25 -9.69
CA PRO A 52 -18.30 -10.03 -9.77
C PRO A 52 -19.74 -10.26 -10.25
N GLY A 53 -19.93 -11.12 -11.27
CA GLY A 53 -21.26 -11.43 -11.80
C GLY A 53 -22.18 -12.09 -10.76
N GLU A 54 -21.66 -13.07 -10.03
CA GLU A 54 -22.39 -13.76 -8.96
C GLU A 54 -22.82 -12.78 -7.85
N TYR A 55 -21.95 -11.84 -7.50
CA TYR A 55 -22.26 -10.78 -6.53
C TYR A 55 -23.39 -9.86 -7.02
N LEU A 56 -23.37 -9.44 -8.29
CA LEU A 56 -24.43 -8.60 -8.84
C LEU A 56 -25.77 -9.32 -8.95
N ASP A 57 -25.76 -10.62 -9.28
CA ASP A 57 -26.96 -11.45 -9.29
C ASP A 57 -27.58 -11.60 -7.90
N ALA A 58 -26.72 -11.74 -6.87
CA ALA A 58 -27.16 -11.73 -5.47
C ALA A 58 -27.75 -10.37 -5.08
N VAL A 59 -27.10 -9.26 -5.43
CA VAL A 59 -27.58 -7.91 -5.14
C VAL A 59 -28.94 -7.65 -5.77
N ARG A 60 -29.10 -7.93 -7.07
CA ARG A 60 -30.36 -7.70 -7.79
C ARG A 60 -31.52 -8.49 -7.19
N TYR A 61 -31.27 -9.72 -6.78
CA TYR A 61 -32.25 -10.54 -6.08
C TYR A 61 -32.59 -9.97 -4.70
N MET A 62 -31.57 -9.60 -3.91
CA MET A 62 -31.74 -9.21 -2.51
C MET A 62 -32.29 -7.80 -2.31
N VAL A 63 -32.08 -6.87 -3.24
CA VAL A 63 -32.49 -5.46 -3.10
C VAL A 63 -34.00 -5.30 -2.84
N ARG A 64 -34.84 -6.16 -3.40
CA ARG A 64 -36.30 -6.14 -3.17
C ARG A 64 -36.70 -6.43 -1.71
N HIS A 65 -35.81 -7.03 -0.92
CA HIS A 65 -36.06 -7.37 0.49
C HIS A 65 -35.75 -6.21 1.45
N HIS A 66 -35.22 -5.07 0.97
CA HIS A 66 -34.92 -3.92 1.82
C HIS A 66 -35.74 -2.69 1.41
N PRO A 67 -36.56 -2.11 2.30
CA PRO A 67 -37.57 -1.10 1.93
C PRO A 67 -36.99 0.20 1.37
N ARG A 68 -35.72 0.50 1.70
CA ARG A 68 -35.02 1.72 1.25
C ARG A 68 -33.90 1.45 0.24
N ALA A 69 -33.71 0.20 -0.18
CA ALA A 69 -32.71 -0.11 -1.19
C ALA A 69 -33.30 0.19 -2.57
N THR A 70 -32.60 0.99 -3.36
CA THR A 70 -33.05 1.46 -4.67
C THR A 70 -32.03 1.15 -5.76
N GLN A 71 -32.26 1.62 -6.99
CA GLN A 71 -31.28 1.54 -8.08
C GLN A 71 -29.91 2.13 -7.70
N THR A 72 -29.86 3.10 -6.78
CA THR A 72 -28.60 3.64 -6.25
C THR A 72 -27.79 2.60 -5.47
N THR A 73 -28.45 1.67 -4.77
CA THR A 73 -27.78 0.53 -4.11
C THR A 73 -27.13 -0.39 -5.15
N ILE A 74 -27.82 -0.64 -6.26
CA ILE A 74 -27.32 -1.49 -7.36
C ILE A 74 -26.12 -0.82 -8.03
N ARG A 75 -26.19 0.48 -8.35
CA ARG A 75 -25.05 1.25 -8.91
C ARG A 75 -23.82 1.24 -7.98
N LEU A 76 -24.04 1.34 -6.67
CA LEU A 76 -22.96 1.21 -5.71
C LEU A 76 -22.34 -0.19 -5.74
N ALA A 77 -23.16 -1.24 -5.79
CA ALA A 77 -22.69 -2.62 -5.90
C ALA A 77 -21.92 -2.88 -7.20
N GLU A 78 -22.31 -2.31 -8.33
CA GLU A 78 -21.57 -2.37 -9.60
C GLU A 78 -20.18 -1.75 -9.49
N ALA A 79 -20.06 -0.58 -8.86
CA ALA A 79 -18.76 0.04 -8.60
C ALA A 79 -17.89 -0.80 -7.65
N LEU A 80 -18.48 -1.50 -6.68
CA LEU A 80 -17.78 -2.46 -5.83
C LEU A 80 -17.35 -3.71 -6.61
N ALA A 81 -18.23 -4.27 -7.44
CA ALA A 81 -17.98 -5.45 -8.26
C ALA A 81 -16.82 -5.24 -9.23
N ALA A 82 -16.72 -4.06 -9.86
CA ALA A 82 -15.63 -3.67 -10.74
C ALA A 82 -14.24 -3.67 -10.06
N ARG A 83 -14.20 -3.58 -8.72
CA ARG A 83 -12.96 -3.57 -7.93
C ARG A 83 -12.56 -4.97 -7.45
N MET A 84 -13.48 -5.94 -7.43
CA MET A 84 -13.23 -7.31 -6.93
C MET A 84 -12.06 -8.03 -7.62
N PRO A 85 -11.84 -7.95 -8.96
CA PRO A 85 -10.75 -8.68 -9.62
C PRO A 85 -9.34 -8.29 -9.18
N ARG A 86 -9.18 -7.14 -8.48
CA ARG A 86 -7.88 -6.64 -8.03
C ARG A 86 -7.31 -7.44 -6.84
N GLY A 87 -8.14 -8.18 -6.12
CA GLY A 87 -7.75 -8.94 -4.94
C GLY A 87 -7.96 -10.45 -5.11
N ARG A 88 -7.00 -11.26 -4.65
CA ARG A 88 -7.09 -12.74 -4.69
C ARG A 88 -8.36 -13.29 -4.01
N HIS A 89 -8.82 -12.61 -2.97
CA HIS A 89 -9.98 -13.02 -2.17
C HIS A 89 -11.25 -12.25 -2.53
N GLY A 90 -11.24 -11.43 -3.58
CA GLY A 90 -12.38 -10.56 -3.92
C GLY A 90 -12.65 -9.46 -2.89
N HIS A 91 -11.71 -9.19 -1.97
CA HIS A 91 -11.80 -8.08 -1.01
C HIS A 91 -11.71 -6.74 -1.71
N ILE A 92 -12.49 -5.78 -1.23
CA ILE A 92 -12.71 -4.51 -1.90
C ILE A 92 -12.29 -3.38 -0.95
N PRO A 93 -11.29 -2.56 -1.31
CA PRO A 93 -11.01 -1.34 -0.58
C PRO A 93 -12.14 -0.34 -0.83
N PHE A 94 -12.73 0.15 0.25
CA PHE A 94 -13.82 1.11 0.24
C PHE A 94 -13.39 2.44 0.82
N CYS A 95 -13.28 3.44 -0.06
CA CYS A 95 -13.11 4.83 0.30
C CYS A 95 -14.41 5.57 -0.06
N VAL A 96 -15.06 6.16 0.95
CA VAL A 96 -16.32 6.88 0.78
C VAL A 96 -16.15 8.04 -0.20
N ASP A 97 -15.06 8.81 -0.09
CA ASP A 97 -14.84 10.03 -0.89
C ASP A 97 -14.54 9.72 -2.35
N THR A 98 -13.75 8.66 -2.61
CA THR A 98 -13.48 8.21 -3.98
C THR A 98 -14.74 7.63 -4.61
N THR A 99 -15.50 6.83 -3.88
CA THR A 99 -16.74 6.21 -4.40
C THR A 99 -17.84 7.24 -4.62
N ALA A 100 -17.95 8.24 -3.74
CA ALA A 100 -18.85 9.39 -3.91
C ALA A 100 -18.54 10.18 -5.18
N ARG A 101 -17.27 10.49 -5.44
CA ARG A 101 -16.83 11.17 -6.67
C ARG A 101 -17.08 10.34 -7.93
N GLU A 102 -16.76 9.04 -7.89
CA GLU A 102 -16.94 8.11 -9.01
C GLU A 102 -18.42 7.98 -9.42
N LEU A 103 -19.33 7.93 -8.44
CA LEU A 103 -20.76 7.76 -8.70
C LEU A 103 -21.53 9.08 -8.85
N GLY A 104 -20.90 10.23 -8.58
CA GLY A 104 -21.58 11.53 -8.52
C GLY A 104 -22.59 11.63 -7.37
N LEU A 105 -22.32 10.98 -6.23
CA LEU A 105 -23.22 10.91 -5.08
C LEU A 105 -22.67 11.68 -3.86
N LYS A 106 -23.56 12.09 -2.97
CA LYS A 106 -23.16 12.64 -1.66
C LYS A 106 -22.55 11.54 -0.79
N ARG A 107 -21.53 11.88 0.02
CA ARG A 107 -20.86 10.96 0.97
C ARG A 107 -21.86 10.19 1.85
N ARG A 108 -22.85 10.91 2.39
CA ARG A 108 -23.91 10.36 3.26
C ARG A 108 -24.76 9.31 2.54
N THR A 109 -25.10 9.55 1.27
CA THR A 109 -25.85 8.61 0.43
C THR A 109 -25.05 7.31 0.21
N VAL A 110 -23.76 7.42 -0.09
CA VAL A 110 -22.87 6.25 -0.23
C VAL A 110 -22.82 5.42 1.05
N LEU A 111 -22.71 6.06 2.22
CA LEU A 111 -22.73 5.36 3.50
C LEU A 111 -24.06 4.65 3.80
N TYR A 112 -25.20 5.28 3.46
CA TYR A 112 -26.50 4.65 3.62
C TYR A 112 -26.67 3.42 2.73
N HIS A 113 -26.34 3.52 1.44
CA HIS A 113 -26.47 2.36 0.55
C HIS A 113 -25.45 1.26 0.86
N ALA A 114 -24.24 1.61 1.33
CA ALA A 114 -23.31 0.61 1.85
C ALA A 114 -23.85 -0.08 3.11
N ARG A 115 -24.55 0.65 3.99
CA ARG A 115 -25.26 0.06 5.15
C ARG A 115 -26.38 -0.87 4.70
N TYR A 116 -27.20 -0.50 3.72
CA TYR A 116 -28.27 -1.36 3.21
C TYR A 116 -27.73 -2.67 2.61
N LEU A 117 -26.60 -2.63 1.90
CA LEU A 117 -25.91 -3.84 1.43
C LEU A 117 -25.46 -4.75 2.59
N ARG A 118 -25.02 -4.18 3.73
CA ARG A 118 -24.69 -4.96 4.92
C ARG A 118 -25.93 -5.55 5.59
N GLU A 119 -26.99 -4.77 5.73
CA GLU A 119 -28.27 -5.22 6.30
C GLU A 119 -28.92 -6.34 5.45
N LEU A 120 -28.70 -6.31 4.14
CA LEU A 120 -29.09 -7.40 3.22
C LEU A 120 -28.16 -8.63 3.28
N GLY A 121 -27.07 -8.59 4.06
CA GLY A 121 -26.09 -9.67 4.13
C GLY A 121 -25.28 -9.87 2.85
N LEU A 122 -25.12 -8.82 2.05
CA LEU A 122 -24.35 -8.80 0.80
C LEU A 122 -22.92 -8.25 0.97
N LEU A 123 -22.64 -7.61 2.10
CA LEU A 123 -21.36 -6.97 2.37
C LEU A 123 -20.98 -7.18 3.85
N VAL A 124 -19.72 -7.48 4.13
CA VAL A 124 -19.19 -7.62 5.50
C VAL A 124 -17.84 -6.93 5.65
N TYR A 125 -17.56 -6.41 6.83
CA TYR A 125 -16.26 -5.90 7.23
C TYR A 125 -15.26 -7.06 7.32
N VAL A 126 -14.24 -7.00 6.49
CA VAL A 126 -13.00 -7.74 6.73
C VAL A 126 -12.14 -6.92 7.68
N GLU A 127 -12.13 -5.61 7.47
CA GLU A 127 -11.38 -4.69 8.28
C GLU A 127 -12.02 -3.31 8.33
N HIS A 128 -12.11 -2.75 9.53
CA HIS A 128 -12.59 -1.39 9.74
C HIS A 128 -11.53 -0.39 9.32
N GLY A 129 -11.91 0.50 8.40
CA GLY A 129 -11.10 1.66 8.08
C GLY A 129 -11.04 2.56 9.29
N SER A 130 -9.87 2.71 9.89
CA SER A 130 -9.65 3.73 10.91
C SER A 130 -8.97 4.94 10.29
N ARG A 131 -9.31 6.13 10.78
CA ARG A 131 -8.65 7.39 10.40
C ARG A 131 -7.15 7.38 10.75
N ARG A 132 -6.73 6.43 11.61
CA ARG A 132 -5.39 6.35 12.20
C ARG A 132 -4.64 5.05 11.94
N ASN A 133 -5.11 4.00 11.26
CA ASN A 133 -4.35 2.73 11.23
C ASN A 133 -5.04 1.58 10.47
N VAL A 134 -4.50 1.17 9.31
CA VAL A 134 -4.65 -0.19 8.72
C VAL A 134 -3.41 -0.57 7.88
N MET A 135 -2.42 0.31 7.69
CA MET A 135 -1.09 -0.19 7.27
C MET A 135 -0.57 -1.20 8.30
N ARG A 136 -0.97 -1.07 9.59
CA ARG A 136 -0.58 -1.97 10.67
C ARG A 136 -1.09 -3.39 10.54
N THR A 137 -2.32 -3.56 10.10
CA THR A 137 -2.96 -4.86 9.86
C THR A 137 -2.52 -5.48 8.53
N ARG A 138 -2.28 -4.67 7.49
CA ARG A 138 -1.77 -5.16 6.20
C ARG A 138 -0.32 -5.63 6.26
N HIS A 139 0.51 -4.96 7.07
CA HIS A 139 1.91 -5.34 7.31
C HIS A 139 2.08 -6.23 8.55
N GLY A 140 1.04 -6.40 9.37
CA GLY A 140 1.06 -7.21 10.58
C GLY A 140 2.21 -6.78 11.51
N ALA A 141 3.00 -7.76 11.96
CA ALA A 141 4.20 -7.53 12.78
C ALA A 141 5.31 -6.74 12.04
N ASN A 142 5.27 -6.67 10.70
CA ASN A 142 6.24 -5.92 9.89
C ASN A 142 5.86 -4.44 9.73
N TRP A 143 4.79 -3.98 10.37
CA TRP A 143 4.44 -2.57 10.33
C TRP A 143 5.43 -1.72 11.12
N THR A 144 5.99 -0.74 10.43
CA THR A 144 6.84 0.30 11.02
C THR A 144 6.22 1.68 10.81
N ARG A 145 6.56 2.65 11.67
CA ARG A 145 6.10 4.05 11.59
C ARG A 145 6.42 4.71 10.23
N GLU A 146 7.43 4.21 9.52
CA GLU A 146 7.84 4.63 8.16
C GLU A 146 6.79 4.36 7.09
N HIS A 147 5.90 3.37 7.29
CA HIS A 147 4.78 3.12 6.39
C HIS A 147 3.76 4.29 6.38
N GLY A 148 3.84 5.16 7.40
CA GLY A 148 3.00 6.33 7.57
C GLY A 148 1.55 6.00 7.94
N TYR A 149 0.87 6.99 8.53
CA TYR A 149 -0.58 6.93 8.67
C TYR A 149 -1.23 7.32 7.35
N ARG A 150 -1.60 6.32 6.55
CA ARG A 150 -2.59 6.52 5.49
C ARG A 150 -3.96 6.25 6.09
N GLY A 151 -4.87 7.22 5.99
CA GLY A 151 -6.28 6.98 6.26
C GLY A 151 -6.72 5.83 5.36
N THR A 152 -7.01 4.71 5.98
CA THR A 152 -7.11 3.47 5.24
C THR A 152 -8.55 3.19 4.93
N ALA A 153 -8.76 2.86 3.67
CA ALA A 153 -10.06 2.44 3.19
C ALA A 153 -10.52 1.23 4.01
N THR A 154 -11.75 1.27 4.48
CA THR A 154 -12.44 0.09 5.02
C THR A 154 -12.34 -1.03 4.00
N ILE A 155 -12.02 -2.24 4.44
CA ILE A 155 -11.95 -3.41 3.55
C ILE A 155 -13.25 -4.18 3.73
N PHE A 156 -14.02 -4.25 2.65
CA PHE A 156 -15.21 -5.07 2.60
C PHE A 156 -14.94 -6.38 1.86
N ALA A 157 -15.71 -7.41 2.20
CA ALA A 157 -15.86 -8.59 1.37
C ALA A 157 -17.31 -8.70 0.88
N PRO A 158 -17.51 -8.94 -0.43
CA PRO A 158 -18.81 -9.31 -0.96
C PRO A 158 -19.18 -10.72 -0.49
N VAL A 159 -20.41 -10.88 -0.05
CA VAL A 159 -20.94 -12.14 0.48
C VAL A 159 -22.33 -12.43 -0.06
N ALA A 160 -22.77 -13.68 0.03
CA ALA A 160 -24.11 -14.14 -0.35
C ALA A 160 -24.85 -14.62 0.90
N PRO A 161 -26.05 -14.07 1.19
CA PRO A 161 -26.88 -14.58 2.28
C PRO A 161 -27.53 -15.92 1.89
N ARG A 162 -27.78 -16.77 2.90
CA ARG A 162 -28.40 -18.09 2.69
C ARG A 162 -29.73 -18.03 1.93
N ALA A 163 -30.55 -17.02 2.19
CA ALA A 163 -31.82 -16.86 1.48
C ALA A 163 -31.66 -16.75 -0.05
N TRP A 164 -30.59 -16.12 -0.54
CA TRP A 164 -30.30 -16.09 -1.97
C TRP A 164 -29.80 -17.44 -2.48
N ASP A 165 -28.94 -18.10 -1.70
CA ASP A 165 -28.45 -19.44 -2.03
C ASP A 165 -29.60 -20.46 -2.10
N ASP A 166 -30.50 -20.47 -1.12
CA ASP A 166 -31.67 -21.35 -1.07
C ASP A 166 -32.61 -21.09 -2.26
N ALA A 167 -32.86 -19.82 -2.59
CA ALA A 167 -33.67 -19.43 -3.74
C ALA A 167 -33.06 -19.82 -5.09
N ARG A 168 -31.72 -19.83 -5.20
CA ARG A 168 -31.00 -20.33 -6.38
C ARG A 168 -30.80 -21.84 -6.35
N GLY A 169 -31.22 -22.52 -5.28
CA GLY A 169 -30.98 -23.94 -5.05
C GLY A 169 -29.50 -24.29 -4.94
N HIS A 170 -28.68 -23.40 -4.39
CA HIS A 170 -27.28 -23.65 -4.09
C HIS A 170 -27.13 -24.60 -2.89
N ARG A 171 -26.27 -25.61 -3.02
CA ARG A 171 -25.86 -26.48 -1.91
C ARG A 171 -24.53 -26.01 -1.35
N ILE A 172 -24.56 -25.54 -0.11
CA ILE A 172 -23.40 -24.99 0.59
C ILE A 172 -22.85 -26.02 1.59
N ARG A 173 -21.52 -26.13 1.70
CA ARG A 173 -20.83 -26.86 2.78
C ARG A 173 -20.05 -25.89 3.65
N GLY A 174 -20.15 -26.08 4.96
CA GLY A 174 -19.57 -25.19 5.96
C GLY A 174 -20.56 -24.11 6.41
N GLN A 175 -20.07 -23.19 7.23
CA GLN A 175 -20.87 -22.11 7.81
C GLN A 175 -20.12 -20.78 7.68
N GLY A 176 -20.90 -19.70 7.64
CA GLY A 176 -20.40 -18.34 7.59
C GLY A 176 -19.50 -18.04 6.40
N TYR A 177 -18.55 -17.14 6.62
CA TYR A 177 -17.71 -16.55 5.58
C TYR A 177 -16.91 -17.57 4.76
N THR A 178 -16.47 -18.66 5.37
CA THR A 178 -15.64 -19.70 4.72
C THR A 178 -16.46 -20.79 4.04
N ALA A 179 -17.79 -20.72 4.11
CA ALA A 179 -18.68 -21.68 3.49
C ALA A 179 -18.49 -21.71 1.96
N ARG A 180 -18.57 -22.90 1.37
CA ARG A 180 -18.27 -23.14 -0.05
C ARG A 180 -19.48 -23.71 -0.78
N LEU A 181 -19.71 -23.23 -2.00
CA LEU A 181 -20.66 -23.84 -2.92
C LEU A 181 -20.13 -25.23 -3.36
N VAL A 182 -20.90 -26.29 -3.08
CA VAL A 182 -20.57 -27.67 -3.44
C VAL A 182 -21.36 -28.15 -4.65
N GLY A 183 -22.54 -27.58 -4.88
CA GLY A 183 -23.35 -27.93 -6.04
C GLY A 183 -24.69 -27.24 -6.02
N TYR A 184 -25.64 -27.81 -6.77
CA TYR A 184 -27.00 -27.32 -6.90
C TYR A 184 -28.00 -28.40 -6.47
N THR A 185 -29.16 -28.01 -5.98
CA THR A 185 -30.29 -28.92 -5.68
C THR A 185 -30.81 -29.54 -6.98
N ALA A 186 -31.54 -30.66 -6.88
CA ALA A 186 -32.11 -31.33 -8.06
C ALA A 186 -33.02 -30.38 -8.86
N MET A 187 -33.84 -29.58 -8.18
CA MET A 187 -34.72 -28.58 -8.77
C MET A 187 -33.95 -27.48 -9.52
N ALA A 188 -32.84 -26.98 -8.96
CA ALA A 188 -32.01 -25.99 -9.66
C ALA A 188 -31.27 -26.60 -10.86
N ARG A 189 -30.90 -27.89 -10.79
CA ARG A 189 -30.28 -28.60 -11.92
C ARG A 189 -31.25 -28.80 -13.08
N SER A 190 -32.53 -29.12 -12.83
CA SER A 190 -33.53 -29.24 -13.91
C SER A 190 -33.84 -27.88 -14.54
N ALA A 191 -33.95 -26.81 -13.75
CA ALA A 191 -34.14 -25.46 -14.27
C ALA A 191 -32.93 -24.97 -15.11
N ALA A 192 -31.70 -25.27 -14.68
CA ALA A 192 -30.49 -24.94 -15.45
C ALA A 192 -30.28 -25.84 -16.68
N GLY A 193 -30.73 -27.10 -16.62
CA GLY A 193 -30.69 -28.06 -17.72
C GLY A 193 -31.51 -27.62 -18.93
N ASN A 194 -32.63 -26.91 -18.70
CA ASN A 194 -33.47 -26.35 -19.77
C ASN A 194 -32.92 -25.04 -20.35
N ALA A 195 -31.95 -24.40 -19.70
CA ALA A 195 -31.30 -23.16 -20.16
C ALA A 195 -30.00 -23.41 -20.94
N ARG A 196 -29.57 -24.67 -21.08
CA ARG A 196 -28.54 -25.02 -22.07
C ARG A 196 -29.20 -25.09 -23.44
N THR A 197 -29.23 -23.95 -24.13
CA THR A 197 -29.25 -23.97 -25.60
C THR A 197 -28.13 -24.92 -26.02
N PRO A 198 -28.42 -25.99 -26.78
CA PRO A 198 -27.38 -26.85 -27.31
C PRO A 198 -26.44 -25.96 -28.10
N CYS A 199 -25.17 -25.86 -27.70
CA CYS A 199 -24.16 -25.43 -28.65
C CYS A 199 -24.16 -26.49 -29.75
N PRO A 200 -24.38 -26.12 -31.02
CA PRO A 200 -24.32 -27.08 -32.10
C PRO A 200 -22.86 -27.53 -32.26
N ASP A 201 -22.69 -28.85 -32.28
CA ASP A 201 -21.61 -29.64 -32.85
C ASP A 201 -20.19 -29.06 -32.79
N THR A 202 -19.42 -29.61 -31.85
CA THR A 202 -18.02 -29.93 -32.13
C THR A 202 -17.71 -31.29 -31.53
N THR A 203 -17.92 -32.31 -32.37
CA THR A 203 -17.40 -33.65 -32.20
C THR A 203 -15.89 -33.61 -31.96
N SER A 204 -15.45 -33.86 -30.75
CA SER A 204 -14.08 -34.25 -30.44
C SER A 204 -14.11 -35.19 -29.24
N ALA A 205 -13.88 -36.45 -29.55
CA ALA A 205 -13.99 -37.60 -28.67
C ALA A 205 -13.14 -37.49 -27.39
N CYS A 206 -13.67 -38.16 -26.37
CA CYS A 206 -13.04 -38.52 -25.12
C CYS A 206 -11.61 -39.06 -25.27
N THR A 207 -10.70 -38.56 -24.43
CA THR A 207 -9.57 -39.35 -23.91
C THR A 207 -9.57 -39.24 -22.39
N PRO A 208 -9.85 -40.34 -21.64
CA PRO A 208 -9.68 -40.33 -20.19
C PRO A 208 -8.19 -40.43 -19.85
N SER A 209 -7.73 -39.48 -19.03
CA SER A 209 -6.39 -39.45 -18.44
C SER A 209 -6.22 -40.60 -17.44
N VAL A 210 -5.51 -41.66 -17.84
CA VAL A 210 -4.82 -42.59 -16.95
C VAL A 210 -3.44 -42.84 -17.54
N MET A 211 -2.40 -42.23 -16.95
CA MET A 211 -1.01 -42.62 -17.23
C MET A 211 -0.63 -43.79 -16.32
N PRO A 212 -0.27 -44.96 -16.86
CA PRO A 212 0.46 -45.96 -16.10
C PRO A 212 1.95 -45.59 -15.99
N PRO A 213 2.65 -45.97 -14.90
CA PRO A 213 4.08 -45.69 -14.72
C PRO A 213 4.91 -46.49 -15.72
N GLN A 214 5.79 -45.80 -16.45
CA GLN A 214 6.72 -46.47 -17.36
C GLN A 214 7.86 -47.17 -16.58
N PRO A 215 8.15 -48.45 -16.88
CA PRO A 215 9.31 -49.13 -16.35
C PRO A 215 10.59 -48.62 -17.03
N ARG A 216 11.65 -48.45 -16.23
CA ARG A 216 13.01 -48.16 -16.67
C ARG A 216 13.56 -49.39 -17.39
N ILE A 217 13.91 -49.26 -18.67
CA ILE A 217 14.71 -50.26 -19.38
C ILE A 217 16.15 -49.77 -19.41
N SER A 218 16.99 -50.48 -18.66
CA SER A 218 18.45 -50.43 -18.76
C SER A 218 18.92 -51.35 -19.88
N GLY A 219 19.75 -50.81 -20.78
CA GLY A 219 20.86 -51.42 -21.51
C GLY A 219 20.73 -52.80 -22.20
N ALA A 220 21.11 -52.87 -23.49
CA ALA A 220 22.28 -53.61 -23.99
C ALA A 220 22.24 -53.80 -25.53
N GLY A 221 23.40 -53.64 -26.18
CA GLY A 221 23.70 -54.06 -27.55
C GLY A 221 23.29 -53.03 -28.62
N GLY A 222 24.17 -52.40 -29.39
CA GLY A 222 25.45 -52.85 -29.91
C GLY A 222 25.31 -53.17 -31.40
N ARG A 223 25.69 -52.23 -32.28
CA ARG A 223 26.50 -52.47 -33.49
C ARG A 223 26.75 -51.19 -34.28
N GLU A 224 28.01 -51.08 -34.68
CA GLU A 224 28.66 -50.07 -35.51
C GLU A 224 28.06 -49.97 -36.92
N ASN A 225 28.00 -48.77 -37.52
CA ASN A 225 29.05 -48.29 -38.43
C ASN A 225 28.72 -46.96 -39.14
N LYS A 226 29.74 -46.10 -39.13
CA LYS A 226 30.24 -45.15 -40.15
C LYS A 226 29.49 -43.88 -40.57
N ASP A 227 30.27 -42.80 -40.43
CA ASP A 227 30.44 -41.64 -41.33
C ASP A 227 29.31 -40.62 -41.48
N SER A 228 29.37 -39.54 -40.69
CA SER A 228 29.86 -38.24 -41.22
C SER A 228 29.92 -37.14 -40.15
N THR A 229 31.04 -36.44 -40.20
CA THR A 229 31.36 -35.09 -39.72
C THR A 229 30.21 -34.18 -39.20
N ARG A 230 30.25 -33.89 -37.90
CA ARG A 230 30.12 -32.51 -37.37
C ARG A 230 30.57 -32.44 -35.92
N ARG A 231 31.72 -31.82 -35.69
CA ARG A 231 32.16 -31.37 -34.36
C ARG A 231 31.04 -30.54 -33.72
N PRO A 232 30.43 -30.95 -32.60
CA PRO A 232 29.65 -30.02 -31.80
C PRO A 232 30.65 -29.12 -31.09
N ALA A 233 30.59 -27.82 -31.39
CA ALA A 233 31.31 -26.80 -30.62
C ALA A 233 31.02 -27.03 -29.14
N SER A 234 32.08 -27.09 -28.33
CA SER A 234 32.00 -27.09 -26.88
C SER A 234 31.06 -25.98 -26.44
N ARG A 235 29.86 -26.33 -25.97
CA ARG A 235 28.95 -25.39 -25.33
C ARG A 235 29.65 -24.92 -24.06
N THR A 236 30.29 -23.76 -24.18
CA THR A 236 30.75 -22.93 -23.08
C THR A 236 29.66 -22.95 -22.02
N SER A 237 30.03 -23.38 -20.81
CA SER A 237 29.14 -23.51 -19.69
C SER A 237 28.28 -22.25 -19.58
N ASN A 238 26.97 -22.44 -19.60
CA ASN A 238 26.01 -21.39 -19.33
C ASN A 238 26.41 -20.74 -18.01
N ARG A 239 27.02 -19.55 -18.07
CA ARG A 239 27.19 -18.67 -16.92
C ARG A 239 25.82 -18.55 -16.30
N SER A 240 25.65 -19.14 -15.10
CA SER A 240 24.40 -19.00 -14.38
C SER A 240 24.12 -17.51 -14.28
N HIS A 241 22.98 -17.09 -14.82
CA HIS A 241 22.54 -15.71 -14.71
C HIS A 241 22.35 -15.43 -13.22
N ARG A 242 23.36 -14.81 -12.61
CA ARG A 242 23.29 -14.33 -11.23
C ARG A 242 22.06 -13.42 -11.17
N PRO A 243 21.08 -13.69 -10.31
CA PRO A 243 19.86 -12.91 -10.28
C PRO A 243 20.22 -11.43 -10.08
N LYS A 244 19.77 -10.59 -11.02
CA LYS A 244 19.95 -9.13 -10.95
C LYS A 244 19.47 -8.65 -9.57
N GLY A 245 20.39 -8.18 -8.75
CA GLY A 245 20.07 -7.60 -7.43
C GLY A 245 20.71 -8.29 -6.22
N THR A 246 21.47 -9.39 -6.37
CA THR A 246 22.25 -9.90 -5.24
C THR A 246 23.42 -8.98 -4.97
N THR A 247 23.52 -8.43 -3.76
CA THR A 247 24.50 -7.39 -3.41
C THR A 247 25.91 -7.92 -3.19
N GLY A 248 26.17 -9.20 -3.53
CA GLY A 248 27.46 -9.87 -3.35
C GLY A 248 27.87 -10.14 -1.90
N TRP A 249 27.07 -9.71 -0.92
CA TRP A 249 27.38 -9.82 0.50
C TRP A 249 27.00 -11.17 1.07
N THR A 250 27.88 -11.74 1.88
CA THR A 250 27.55 -12.91 2.70
C THR A 250 26.63 -12.51 3.86
N ALA A 251 25.98 -13.49 4.48
CA ALA A 251 25.16 -13.26 5.67
C ALA A 251 26.00 -12.65 6.82
N GLY A 252 27.23 -13.12 7.02
CA GLY A 252 28.15 -12.60 8.02
C GLY A 252 28.54 -11.13 7.78
N GLN A 253 28.87 -10.77 6.54
CA GLN A 253 29.14 -9.37 6.17
C GLN A 253 27.93 -8.46 6.41
N THR A 254 26.73 -8.96 6.11
CA THR A 254 25.49 -8.22 6.34
C THR A 254 25.23 -8.01 7.83
N ALA A 255 25.49 -9.02 8.67
CA ALA A 255 25.37 -8.90 10.13
C ALA A 255 26.38 -7.90 10.71
N ALA A 256 27.64 -7.95 10.27
CA ALA A 256 28.68 -7.00 10.67
C ALA A 256 28.30 -5.55 10.36
N ALA A 257 27.87 -5.27 9.13
CA ALA A 257 27.44 -3.92 8.75
C ALA A 257 26.18 -3.43 9.47
N ILE A 258 25.27 -4.33 9.84
CA ILE A 258 24.13 -3.98 10.69
C ILE A 258 24.63 -3.55 12.06
N SER A 259 25.66 -4.20 12.60
CA SER A 259 26.31 -3.80 13.86
C SER A 259 26.95 -2.41 13.73
N ASP A 260 27.74 -2.16 12.67
CA ASP A 260 28.35 -0.85 12.41
C ASP A 260 27.27 0.24 12.25
N ALA A 261 26.20 -0.04 11.52
CA ALA A 261 25.10 0.91 11.34
C ALA A 261 24.35 1.21 12.65
N ARG A 262 24.25 0.26 13.59
CA ARG A 262 23.72 0.52 14.93
C ARG A 262 24.62 1.46 15.72
N PHE A 263 25.94 1.22 15.68
CA PHE A 263 26.90 2.09 16.34
C PHE A 263 26.76 3.54 15.82
N VAL A 264 26.76 3.70 14.49
CA VAL A 264 26.57 4.99 13.82
C VAL A 264 25.25 5.65 14.22
N GLN A 265 24.16 4.87 14.23
CA GLN A 265 22.84 5.37 14.61
C GLN A 265 22.82 5.99 16.01
N LEU A 266 23.52 5.39 16.97
CA LEU A 266 23.58 5.86 18.35
C LEU A 266 24.44 7.13 18.48
N HIS A 267 25.55 7.19 17.73
CA HIS A 267 26.56 8.25 17.84
C HIS A 267 26.29 9.47 16.94
N THR A 268 25.35 9.40 16.00
CA THR A 268 24.99 10.52 15.13
C THR A 268 23.52 10.91 15.31
N TRP A 269 23.28 12.02 16.01
CA TRP A 269 21.95 12.45 16.47
C TRP A 269 20.86 12.46 15.38
N TRP A 270 21.17 12.92 14.17
CA TRP A 270 20.18 13.03 13.09
C TRP A 270 19.92 11.69 12.38
N THR A 271 20.73 10.67 12.65
CA THR A 271 20.52 9.30 12.15
C THR A 271 19.73 8.42 13.12
N GLN A 272 19.57 8.88 14.37
CA GLN A 272 18.74 8.21 15.37
C GLN A 272 17.35 7.96 14.79
N GLY A 273 16.78 6.77 15.00
CA GLY A 273 15.45 6.39 14.49
C GLY A 273 15.36 6.01 13.00
N ALA A 274 16.46 6.01 12.25
CA ALA A 274 16.52 5.36 10.94
C ALA A 274 16.40 3.82 11.05
N CYS A 275 15.84 3.14 10.03
CA CYS A 275 15.94 1.68 9.97
C CYS A 275 17.41 1.24 9.84
N VAL A 276 17.94 0.52 10.83
CA VAL A 276 19.34 0.03 10.86
C VAL A 276 19.73 -0.71 9.59
N ARG A 277 18.84 -1.55 9.04
CA ARG A 277 19.12 -2.30 7.80
C ARG A 277 19.25 -1.39 6.58
N GLN A 278 18.41 -0.36 6.48
CA GLN A 278 18.49 0.62 5.40
C GLN A 278 19.72 1.52 5.55
N LEU A 279 20.05 1.90 6.79
CA LEU A 279 21.26 2.65 7.08
C LEU A 279 22.51 1.82 6.75
N ALA A 280 22.57 0.55 7.16
CA ALA A 280 23.63 -0.38 6.78
C ALA A 280 23.76 -0.50 5.25
N TYR A 281 22.65 -0.56 4.52
CA TYR A 281 22.65 -0.56 3.06
C TYR A 281 23.20 0.75 2.47
N ALA A 282 22.81 1.91 3.03
CA ALA A 282 23.28 3.21 2.58
C ALA A 282 24.79 3.43 2.87
N LEU A 283 25.29 2.88 3.97
CA LEU A 283 26.68 2.98 4.41
C LEU A 283 27.63 2.00 3.71
N ARG A 284 27.11 1.10 2.87
CA ARG A 284 27.92 0.07 2.18
C ARG A 284 29.17 0.58 1.46
N PRO A 285 29.15 1.73 0.76
CA PRO A 285 30.36 2.22 0.12
C PRO A 285 31.49 2.53 1.11
N LEU A 286 31.16 3.05 2.31
CA LEU A 286 32.14 3.32 3.36
C LEU A 286 32.65 2.02 3.98
N ILE A 287 31.75 1.07 4.25
CA ILE A 287 32.10 -0.23 4.82
C ILE A 287 32.97 -1.04 3.84
N HIS A 288 32.67 -1.00 2.54
CA HIS A 288 33.52 -1.60 1.51
C HIS A 288 34.89 -0.94 1.39
N ALA A 289 34.99 0.36 1.69
CA ALA A 289 36.25 1.08 1.76
C ALA A 289 37.07 0.74 3.03
N GLY A 290 36.59 -0.19 3.87
CA GLY A 290 37.25 -0.62 5.09
C GLY A 290 36.98 0.24 6.32
N TRP A 291 36.00 1.15 6.26
CA TRP A 291 35.68 2.02 7.39
C TRP A 291 34.88 1.26 8.43
N ASN A 292 35.29 1.37 9.70
CA ASN A 292 34.52 0.82 10.82
C ASN A 292 33.40 1.80 11.25
N GLY A 293 32.49 1.34 12.11
CA GLY A 293 31.38 2.17 12.61
C GLY A 293 31.82 3.50 13.28
N SER A 294 32.99 3.55 13.91
CA SER A 294 33.51 4.75 14.59
C SER A 294 33.97 5.83 13.63
N ASP A 295 34.66 5.43 12.55
CA ASP A 295 35.12 6.35 11.51
C ASP A 295 33.93 6.90 10.72
N ILE A 296 32.94 6.04 10.45
CA ILE A 296 31.69 6.43 9.80
C ILE A 296 30.91 7.44 10.66
N ALA A 297 30.78 7.19 11.97
CA ALA A 297 30.08 8.10 12.89
C ALA A 297 30.79 9.46 12.98
N ARG A 298 32.13 9.47 13.05
CA ARG A 298 32.95 10.69 13.08
C ARG A 298 32.75 11.52 11.81
N GLU A 299 32.73 10.88 10.64
CA GLU A 299 32.52 11.56 9.37
C GLU A 299 31.09 12.12 9.25
N LEU A 300 30.08 11.33 9.62
CA LEU A 300 28.68 11.80 9.61
C LEU A 300 28.42 12.94 10.60
N ALA A 301 29.17 12.99 11.71
CA ALA A 301 29.09 14.09 12.67
C ALA A 301 29.64 15.42 12.10
N ARG A 302 30.57 15.37 11.14
CA ARG A 302 31.07 16.55 10.42
C ARG A 302 30.07 17.10 9.41
N TRP A 303 29.02 16.35 9.09
CA TRP A 303 28.02 16.80 8.14
C TRP A 303 27.09 17.80 8.80
N THR A 304 27.06 19.02 8.26
CA THR A 304 26.19 20.09 8.72
C THR A 304 24.76 19.85 8.25
N VAL A 305 24.02 19.08 9.05
CA VAL A 305 22.61 18.73 8.80
C VAL A 305 21.72 19.63 9.66
N PRO A 306 21.06 20.67 9.09
CA PRO A 306 20.32 21.65 9.88
C PRO A 306 19.05 21.08 10.52
N LEU A 307 18.45 20.07 9.86
CA LEU A 307 17.23 19.40 10.31
C LEU A 307 17.34 17.91 9.99
N ARG A 308 16.83 17.07 10.89
CA ARG A 308 16.81 15.63 10.69
C ARG A 308 16.08 15.27 9.38
N PRO A 309 16.74 14.58 8.43
CA PRO A 309 16.10 14.17 7.19
C PRO A 309 14.94 13.21 7.45
N ARG A 310 13.87 13.32 6.66
CA ARG A 310 12.73 12.39 6.72
C ARG A 310 13.12 10.96 6.34
N ASP A 311 14.08 10.83 5.43
CA ASP A 311 14.68 9.56 5.01
C ASP A 311 16.20 9.67 5.15
N VAL A 312 16.71 9.23 6.29
CA VAL A 312 18.12 9.28 6.66
C VAL A 312 18.95 8.43 5.70
N ALA A 313 18.49 7.23 5.34
CA ALA A 313 19.25 6.32 4.50
C ALA A 313 19.39 6.86 3.06
N ALA A 314 18.31 7.41 2.50
CA ALA A 314 18.36 8.06 1.20
C ALA A 314 19.24 9.31 1.21
N TYR A 315 19.15 10.12 2.27
CA TYR A 315 20.00 11.29 2.46
C TYR A 315 21.48 10.88 2.51
N VAL A 316 21.85 9.95 3.39
CA VAL A 316 23.22 9.41 3.51
C VAL A 316 23.73 8.88 2.18
N ALA A 317 22.95 8.04 1.49
CA ALA A 317 23.33 7.50 0.19
C ALA A 317 23.49 8.58 -0.89
N SER A 318 22.69 9.66 -0.84
CA SER A 318 22.82 10.80 -1.76
C SER A 318 24.06 11.65 -1.45
N GLU A 319 24.38 11.80 -0.16
CA GLU A 319 25.45 12.65 0.33
C GLU A 319 26.82 11.99 0.15
N ILE A 320 26.94 10.69 0.43
CA ILE A 320 28.13 9.89 0.08
C ILE A 320 28.41 10.03 -1.41
N ARG A 321 27.37 9.89 -2.26
CA ARG A 321 27.50 10.08 -3.71
C ARG A 321 27.96 11.48 -4.05
N ARG A 322 27.32 12.53 -3.51
CA ARG A 322 27.69 13.91 -3.79
C ARG A 322 29.15 14.17 -3.42
N ARG A 323 29.54 13.80 -2.19
CA ARG A 323 30.86 14.07 -1.62
C ARG A 323 31.98 13.29 -2.29
N ALA A 324 31.72 12.05 -2.71
CA ALA A 324 32.66 11.27 -3.50
C ALA A 324 32.89 11.90 -4.88
N ASN A 325 31.82 12.34 -5.56
CA ASN A 325 31.94 12.99 -6.87
C ASN A 325 32.57 14.38 -6.80
N THR A 326 32.42 15.11 -5.69
CA THR A 326 33.10 16.41 -5.49
C THR A 326 34.53 16.27 -4.96
N GLY A 327 35.04 15.05 -4.75
CA GLY A 327 36.38 14.81 -4.19
C GLY A 327 36.53 15.15 -2.71
N THR A 328 35.44 15.49 -2.02
CA THR A 328 35.45 15.81 -0.59
C THR A 328 35.47 14.57 0.30
N LEU A 329 35.12 13.41 -0.24
CA LEU A 329 35.17 12.12 0.43
C LEU A 329 35.97 11.15 -0.45
N TYR A 330 37.15 10.75 0.02
CA TYR A 330 38.03 9.82 -0.67
C TYR A 330 37.56 8.39 -0.43
N LEU A 331 37.01 7.76 -1.48
CA LEU A 331 36.65 6.34 -1.49
C LEU A 331 37.40 5.63 -2.61
N PRO A 332 37.80 4.37 -2.44
CA PRO A 332 38.35 3.56 -3.53
C PRO A 332 37.46 3.60 -4.77
N ASP A 333 38.09 3.74 -5.94
CA ASP A 333 37.40 3.88 -7.22
C ASP A 333 36.41 2.73 -7.46
N GLY A 334 35.23 3.06 -7.99
CA GLY A 334 34.19 2.10 -8.38
C GLY A 334 33.25 1.63 -7.25
N LEU A 335 33.48 1.99 -5.99
CA LEU A 335 32.57 1.64 -4.88
C LEU A 335 31.28 2.47 -4.87
N VAL A 336 31.39 3.72 -5.31
CA VAL A 336 30.24 4.60 -5.50
C VAL A 336 29.95 4.62 -6.98
N THR A 337 28.74 4.23 -7.37
CA THR A 337 28.30 4.49 -8.74
C THR A 337 28.36 6.01 -8.93
N PRO A 338 29.15 6.50 -9.90
CA PRO A 338 29.20 7.93 -10.16
C PRO A 338 27.76 8.39 -10.33
N TYR A 339 27.45 9.59 -9.82
CA TYR A 339 26.12 10.14 -10.04
C TYR A 339 25.93 10.06 -11.56
N ARG A 340 24.91 9.31 -12.03
CA ARG A 340 24.46 9.42 -13.43
C ARG A 340 23.84 10.80 -13.57
N GLN A 341 24.68 11.82 -13.44
CA GLN A 341 24.49 13.00 -14.22
C GLN A 341 24.91 12.43 -15.57
N PRO A 342 24.01 12.38 -16.57
CA PRO A 342 24.52 12.25 -17.94
C PRO A 342 25.69 13.22 -18.01
N ALA A 343 26.87 12.71 -18.37
CA ALA A 343 28.18 13.23 -17.98
C ALA A 343 28.43 14.62 -18.56
N VAL A 344 27.70 15.62 -18.08
CA VAL A 344 27.14 16.60 -19.00
C VAL A 344 26.45 15.82 -20.14
N SER A 345 25.12 15.78 -20.20
CA SER A 345 24.55 15.76 -21.55
C SER A 345 25.16 17.02 -22.14
N THR A 346 26.23 16.93 -22.93
CA THR A 346 26.50 17.89 -24.00
C THR A 346 25.22 17.83 -24.82
N TRP A 347 24.10 18.45 -24.43
CA TRP A 347 23.56 19.74 -24.89
C TRP A 347 23.62 19.93 -26.43
N ASP A 348 24.39 19.12 -27.15
CA ASP A 348 24.62 19.07 -28.59
C ASP A 348 24.29 17.71 -29.23
N ASP A 349 23.62 16.80 -28.53
CA ASP A 349 23.25 15.51 -29.11
C ASP A 349 21.98 15.59 -29.99
N ASN A 350 22.03 16.39 -31.06
CA ASN A 350 21.14 16.22 -32.21
C ASN A 350 21.34 14.84 -32.89
N GLU A 351 22.43 14.14 -32.57
CA GLU A 351 22.81 12.87 -33.18
C GLU A 351 22.21 11.63 -32.49
N THR A 352 21.66 11.75 -31.27
CA THR A 352 20.99 10.60 -30.66
C THR A 352 19.55 10.45 -31.18
N PRO A 353 19.06 9.22 -31.45
CA PRO A 353 17.69 8.99 -31.93
C PRO A 353 16.59 9.58 -31.03
N PHE A 354 16.92 9.90 -29.77
CA PHE A 354 16.01 10.45 -28.78
C PHE A 354 16.22 11.94 -28.48
N GLY A 355 17.29 12.57 -29.00
CA GLY A 355 17.63 13.98 -28.79
C GLY A 355 16.49 14.94 -29.14
N PRO A 356 15.90 14.87 -30.35
CA PRO A 356 14.80 15.76 -30.75
C PRO A 356 13.56 15.65 -29.85
N ARG A 357 13.25 14.44 -29.36
CA ARG A 357 12.13 14.20 -28.45
C ARG A 357 12.38 14.83 -27.09
N TYR A 358 13.61 14.73 -26.58
CA TYR A 358 14.00 15.32 -25.31
C TYR A 358 14.02 16.85 -25.37
N ALA A 359 14.53 17.42 -26.47
CA ALA A 359 14.52 18.86 -26.72
C ALA A 359 13.09 19.43 -26.73
N ARG A 360 12.14 18.77 -27.43
CA ARG A 360 10.72 19.15 -27.40
C ARG A 360 10.12 19.08 -26.00
N MET A 361 10.44 18.04 -25.23
CA MET A 361 9.97 17.90 -23.85
C MET A 361 10.48 19.04 -22.97
N GLN A 362 11.75 19.44 -23.11
CA GLN A 362 12.32 20.54 -22.34
C GLN A 362 11.76 21.89 -22.78
N ALA A 363 11.64 22.16 -24.08
CA ALA A 363 10.98 23.37 -24.58
C ALA A 363 9.54 23.50 -24.06
N TRP A 364 8.82 22.38 -23.98
CA TRP A 364 7.51 22.34 -23.34
C TRP A 364 7.58 22.60 -21.83
N LYS A 365 8.52 21.98 -21.10
CA LYS A 365 8.71 22.22 -19.66
C LYS A 365 9.09 23.67 -19.37
N GLU A 366 9.97 24.25 -20.14
CA GLU A 366 10.34 25.66 -20.01
C GLU A 366 9.14 26.55 -20.30
N ARG A 367 8.39 26.32 -21.39
CA ARG A 367 7.21 27.11 -21.72
C ARG A 367 6.10 26.98 -20.66
N ALA A 368 5.89 25.77 -20.14
CA ALA A 368 4.82 25.47 -19.17
C ALA A 368 5.17 25.88 -17.73
N PHE A 369 6.39 25.59 -17.27
CA PHE A 369 6.76 25.70 -15.86
C PHE A 369 7.65 26.91 -15.54
N ARG A 370 8.43 27.44 -16.49
CA ARG A 370 9.32 28.60 -16.23
C ARG A 370 8.53 29.87 -15.86
N PRO A 371 7.38 30.19 -16.48
CA PRO A 371 6.56 31.33 -16.04
C PRO A 371 6.00 31.13 -14.63
N ALA A 372 5.61 29.90 -14.27
CA ALA A 372 5.10 29.59 -12.92
C ALA A 372 6.21 29.68 -11.87
N ALA A 373 7.40 29.17 -12.18
CA ALA A 373 8.58 29.27 -11.33
C ALA A 373 9.03 30.73 -11.14
N ALA A 374 9.01 31.54 -12.21
CA ALA A 374 9.31 32.97 -12.15
C ALA A 374 8.30 33.70 -11.23
N ARG A 375 7.00 33.46 -11.38
CA ARG A 375 5.97 34.02 -10.49
C ARG A 375 6.17 33.61 -9.03
N ALA A 376 6.49 32.35 -8.77
CA ALA A 376 6.76 31.86 -7.42
C ALA A 376 8.01 32.52 -6.81
N ALA A 377 9.09 32.67 -7.59
CA ALA A 377 10.29 33.36 -7.17
C ALA A 377 10.03 34.84 -6.86
N SER A 378 9.29 35.55 -7.72
CA SER A 378 8.87 36.93 -7.47
C SER A 378 8.00 37.05 -6.21
N ALA A 379 7.05 36.14 -6.00
CA ALA A 379 6.22 36.13 -4.80
C ALA A 379 7.02 35.92 -3.51
N LEU A 380 8.00 35.00 -3.52
CA LEU A 380 8.91 34.78 -2.40
C LEU A 380 9.80 36.01 -2.14
N GLN A 381 10.26 36.69 -3.19
CA GLN A 381 11.04 37.91 -3.06
C GLN A 381 10.20 39.06 -2.48
N GLN A 382 8.95 39.23 -2.93
CA GLN A 382 8.00 40.19 -2.35
C GLN A 382 7.72 39.89 -0.87
N MET A 383 7.52 38.62 -0.51
CA MET A 383 7.38 38.23 0.90
C MET A 383 8.62 38.59 1.73
N ARG A 384 9.83 38.34 1.21
CA ARG A 384 11.08 38.73 1.89
C ARG A 384 11.19 40.24 2.07
N GLN A 385 10.85 41.02 1.03
CA GLN A 385 10.82 42.48 1.09
C GLN A 385 9.79 43.00 2.09
N ALA A 386 8.58 42.43 2.12
CA ALA A 386 7.53 42.79 3.06
C ALA A 386 7.91 42.45 4.52
N LEU A 387 8.61 41.33 4.73
CA LEU A 387 9.15 40.96 6.04
C LEU A 387 10.28 41.90 6.47
N ALA A 388 11.13 42.34 5.54
CA ALA A 388 12.23 43.26 5.81
C ALA A 388 11.76 44.71 6.04
N ALA A 389 10.73 45.17 5.33
CA ALA A 389 10.16 46.51 5.45
C ALA A 389 9.30 46.71 6.72
N ARG A 390 9.05 45.64 7.48
CA ARG A 390 8.22 45.69 8.68
C ARG A 390 8.98 46.46 9.78
N PRO A 391 8.57 47.69 10.14
CA PRO A 391 9.36 48.56 11.00
C PRO A 391 9.53 47.95 12.40
N GLY A 392 10.79 47.78 12.79
CA GLY A 392 11.23 47.86 14.18
C GLY A 392 10.58 46.93 15.19
N ARG A 393 10.15 45.72 14.81
CA ARG A 393 9.95 44.69 15.85
C ARG A 393 11.34 44.26 16.31
N ARG A 394 11.87 44.99 17.31
CA ARG A 394 13.12 44.62 18.01
C ARG A 394 13.09 43.11 18.19
N PRO A 395 14.13 42.36 17.77
CA PRO A 395 14.21 40.94 18.04
C PRO A 395 14.13 40.82 19.56
N ARG A 396 12.95 40.45 20.05
CA ARG A 396 12.74 40.12 21.45
C ARG A 396 13.78 39.04 21.69
N ALA A 397 14.75 39.32 22.58
CA ALA A 397 15.87 38.43 22.88
C ALA A 397 15.36 37.00 22.78
N ALA A 398 15.88 36.27 21.79
CA ALA A 398 15.30 35.01 21.39
C ALA A 398 15.36 34.11 22.62
N ARG A 399 14.23 34.00 23.33
CA ARG A 399 13.99 32.83 24.16
C ARG A 399 14.27 31.66 23.23
N PRO A 400 15.08 30.67 23.63
CA PRO A 400 15.33 29.49 22.83
C PRO A 400 13.97 28.89 22.46
N ASN A 401 13.46 29.27 21.30
CA ASN A 401 12.18 28.82 20.83
C ASN A 401 12.47 27.39 20.40
N GLY A 402 12.08 26.44 21.26
CA GLY A 402 12.04 25.04 20.91
C GLY A 402 11.52 24.91 19.49
N VAL A 403 12.31 24.24 18.64
CA VAL A 403 12.05 24.13 17.22
C VAL A 403 10.60 23.67 17.04
N PRO A 404 9.70 24.47 16.44
CA PRO A 404 8.31 24.07 16.27
C PRO A 404 8.25 22.81 15.41
N GLY A 405 7.94 21.67 16.03
CA GLY A 405 7.93 20.36 15.38
C GLY A 405 9.11 19.45 15.70
N ALA A 406 10.09 19.87 16.51
CA ALA A 406 10.94 18.94 17.24
C ALA A 406 10.11 18.31 18.35
N HIS A 407 9.29 17.33 17.96
CA HIS A 407 8.51 16.59 18.93
C HIS A 407 9.44 15.80 19.88
N PRO A 408 9.17 15.81 21.21
CA PRO A 408 9.90 15.03 22.21
C PRO A 408 10.08 13.55 21.81
N GLU A 409 9.10 13.02 21.08
CA GLU A 409 9.03 11.62 20.66
C GLU A 409 10.09 11.18 19.64
N ASN A 410 10.89 12.10 19.09
CA ASN A 410 11.88 11.79 18.05
C ASN A 410 13.32 11.70 18.56
N VAL A 411 13.59 12.14 19.79
CA VAL A 411 14.89 12.06 20.47
C VAL A 411 14.71 11.20 21.71
N ARG A 412 15.05 9.91 21.60
CA ARG A 412 14.79 8.93 22.68
C ARG A 412 15.58 9.23 23.95
N LEU A 413 16.78 9.81 23.84
CA LEU A 413 17.65 10.18 24.96
C LEU A 413 18.35 11.50 24.68
N THR A 414 18.53 12.31 25.71
CA THR A 414 19.41 13.49 25.69
C THR A 414 20.87 13.05 25.67
N ARG A 415 21.78 13.99 25.33
CA ARG A 415 23.21 13.70 25.34
C ARG A 415 23.71 13.27 26.73
N ALA A 416 23.28 13.98 27.78
CA ALA A 416 23.62 13.63 29.16
C ALA A 416 23.14 12.22 29.54
N GLU A 417 21.91 11.84 29.13
CA GLU A 417 21.38 10.49 29.38
C GLU A 417 22.17 9.41 28.62
N ILE A 418 22.61 9.70 27.40
CA ILE A 418 23.49 8.81 26.63
C ILE A 418 24.84 8.66 27.34
N ASP A 419 25.44 9.77 27.78
CA ASP A 419 26.72 9.74 28.48
C ASP A 419 26.60 8.98 29.82
N THR A 420 25.52 9.16 30.58
CA THR A 420 25.25 8.39 31.82
C THR A 420 25.01 6.91 31.55
N LEU A 421 24.30 6.54 30.48
CA LEU A 421 24.13 5.13 30.10
C LEU A 421 25.48 4.53 29.68
N MET A 422 26.29 5.26 28.92
CA MET A 422 27.63 4.82 28.52
C MET A 422 28.57 4.62 29.72
N GLU A 423 28.53 5.51 30.71
CA GLU A 423 29.29 5.39 31.96
C GLU A 423 28.83 4.19 32.81
N ARG A 424 27.52 3.91 32.84
CA ARG A 424 26.95 2.76 33.57
C ARG A 424 27.21 1.42 32.87
N SER A 425 27.29 1.41 31.55
CA SER A 425 27.50 0.19 30.74
C SER A 425 28.97 -0.17 30.51
N ALA A 426 29.86 0.10 31.48
CA ALA A 426 31.32 -0.08 31.39
C ALA A 426 31.80 -1.50 30.99
N ALA A 427 30.91 -2.51 30.97
CA ALA A 427 31.15 -3.79 30.33
C ALA A 427 30.19 -3.95 29.14
N ILE A 428 30.70 -4.24 27.93
CA ILE A 428 29.93 -4.35 26.67
C ILE A 428 28.71 -5.27 26.91
N PRO A 429 27.50 -4.74 27.13
CA PRO A 429 26.33 -5.57 27.26
C PRO A 429 25.99 -6.11 25.87
N ALA A 430 25.31 -7.26 25.81
CA ALA A 430 24.68 -7.67 24.57
C ALA A 430 23.81 -6.50 24.07
N CYS A 431 23.93 -6.15 22.79
CA CYS A 431 23.33 -4.95 22.19
C CYS A 431 21.80 -4.82 22.43
N THR A 432 21.12 -5.92 22.76
CA THR A 432 19.71 -5.93 23.20
C THR A 432 19.50 -5.26 24.55
N THR A 433 20.37 -5.52 25.53
CA THR A 433 20.27 -4.99 26.90
C THR A 433 20.37 -3.47 26.93
N LEU A 434 21.27 -2.89 26.14
CA LEU A 434 21.40 -1.43 26.03
C LEU A 434 20.13 -0.80 25.43
N TRP A 435 19.46 -1.47 24.49
CA TRP A 435 18.21 -0.97 23.91
C TRP A 435 17.03 -1.05 24.88
N ASP A 436 16.92 -2.12 25.65
CA ASP A 436 15.90 -2.25 26.68
C ASP A 436 16.08 -1.15 27.74
N GLU A 437 17.33 -0.86 28.15
CA GLU A 437 17.65 0.26 29.05
C GLU A 437 17.34 1.63 28.43
N THR A 438 17.59 1.79 27.13
CA THR A 438 17.31 3.03 26.38
C THR A 438 15.81 3.27 26.26
N GLU A 439 15.02 2.24 25.95
CA GLU A 439 13.56 2.33 25.86
C GLU A 439 12.96 2.58 27.24
N GLN A 440 13.43 1.86 28.26
CA GLN A 440 12.99 2.06 29.65
C GLN A 440 13.32 3.47 30.17
N ALA A 441 14.51 4.01 29.87
CA ALA A 441 14.87 5.38 30.24
C ALA A 441 14.00 6.41 29.51
N ALA A 442 13.69 6.19 28.23
CA ALA A 442 12.81 7.06 27.45
C ALA A 442 11.37 7.02 28.00
N GLU A 443 10.86 5.84 28.36
CA GLU A 443 9.53 5.66 28.97
C GLU A 443 9.44 6.33 30.34
N GLN A 444 10.42 6.08 31.23
CA GLN A 444 10.49 6.72 32.55
C GLN A 444 10.57 8.25 32.47
N ARG A 445 11.15 8.79 31.40
CA ARG A 445 11.18 10.24 31.18
C ARG A 445 9.81 10.77 30.76
N VAL A 446 9.14 10.09 29.83
CA VAL A 446 7.76 10.43 29.41
C VAL A 446 6.79 10.38 30.59
N GLU A 447 6.95 9.41 31.49
CA GLU A 447 6.17 9.30 32.72
C GLU A 447 6.46 10.44 33.70
N ARG A 448 7.73 10.81 33.92
CA ARG A 448 8.13 11.87 34.85
C ARG A 448 7.72 13.27 34.39
N GLU A 449 7.86 13.58 33.10
CA GLU A 449 7.72 14.95 32.60
C GLU A 449 6.29 15.31 32.16
N GLY A 450 5.39 14.32 32.05
CA GLY A 450 4.06 14.52 31.51
C GLY A 450 4.07 14.92 30.04
N HIS A 451 2.92 14.87 29.37
CA HIS A 451 2.81 15.07 27.91
C HIS A 451 3.05 16.53 27.43
N SER A 452 3.59 17.41 28.26
CA SER A 452 3.63 18.84 27.97
C SER A 452 4.87 19.52 28.55
N THR A 453 6.00 19.39 27.87
CA THR A 453 7.09 20.37 27.99
C THR A 453 7.76 20.63 26.64
N TRP A 454 8.13 21.89 26.47
CA TRP A 454 8.87 22.44 25.35
C TRP A 454 10.36 22.10 25.53
N TRP A 455 11.07 21.84 24.43
CA TRP A 455 12.51 21.56 24.45
C TRP A 455 13.33 22.79 24.11
N GLU A 456 14.39 23.07 24.87
CA GLU A 456 15.46 23.99 24.45
C GLU A 456 16.64 23.17 23.91
N TYR A 457 16.93 23.30 22.61
CA TYR A 457 18.20 22.88 22.05
C TYR A 457 19.17 24.06 22.16
N ALA A 458 20.08 24.01 23.12
CA ALA A 458 21.25 24.88 23.14
C ALA A 458 22.34 24.20 22.30
N PRO A 459 22.60 24.62 21.05
CA PRO A 459 23.87 24.24 20.44
C PRO A 459 24.97 24.74 21.38
N SER A 460 25.95 23.89 21.67
CA SER A 460 27.20 24.34 22.28
C SER A 460 27.64 25.57 21.49
N ALA A 461 27.79 26.71 22.18
CA ALA A 461 28.72 27.71 21.72
C ALA A 461 30.02 26.93 21.54
N ALA A 462 30.35 26.64 20.28
CA ALA A 462 31.65 26.11 19.97
C ALA A 462 32.63 27.15 20.50
N THR A 463 33.30 26.84 21.59
CA THR A 463 34.61 27.41 21.85
C THR A 463 35.39 27.11 20.59
N ASP A 464 35.72 28.18 19.88
CA ASP A 464 36.54 28.15 18.68
C ASP A 464 37.79 27.31 18.98
N PRO A 465 38.02 26.15 18.34
CA PRO A 465 39.24 25.38 18.56
C PRO A 465 40.46 26.01 17.87
N PHE A 466 40.34 27.27 17.43
CA PHE A 466 41.42 28.08 16.86
C PHE A 466 41.58 29.43 17.58
N GLN A 467 41.67 29.41 18.91
CA GLN A 467 42.43 30.42 19.68
C GLN A 467 43.55 29.77 20.46
#